data_AF-A0A1C5VYS6-F1
#
_entry.id   AF-A0A1C5VYS6-F1
#
_cell.length_a   1.000
_cell.length_b   1.000
_cell.length_c   1.000
_cell.angle_alpha   90.00
_cell.angle_beta   90.00
_cell.angle_gamma   90.00
#
_symmetry.space_group_name_H-M   'P 1'
#
loop_
_entity.id
_entity.type
_entity.pdbx_description
1 polymer ?
#
loop_
_entity_poly.entity_id
_entity_poly.type
_entity_poly.pdbx_seq_one_letter_code
_entity_poly.pdbx_strand_id
1 'polypeptide(L)' 'MRKCIRCGCEMKENCAVKIEGAGYGIVLSSDENKLFGGRIGKPKVAICPECGEVSIYLEDLDRLN' A
#
# COMPACT_ATOMS: atom_id res chain seq x y z
N MET A 1 9.72 -9.72 5.64
CA MET A 1 8.42 -10.24 6.13
C MET A 1 7.84 -9.26 7.14
N ARG A 2 6.80 -8.52 6.76
CA ARG A 2 6.10 -7.59 7.64
C ARG A 2 5.36 -8.35 8.74
N LYS A 3 5.43 -7.85 9.98
CA LYS A 3 4.64 -8.38 11.11
C LYS A 3 3.37 -7.56 11.30
N CYS A 4 2.27 -8.22 11.60
CA CYS A 4 0.99 -7.57 11.88
C CYS A 4 1.07 -6.75 13.16
N ILE A 5 0.69 -5.48 13.11
CA ILE A 5 0.70 -4.58 14.28
C ILE A 5 -0.33 -4.95 15.35
N ARG A 6 -1.36 -5.74 14.99
CA ARG A 6 -2.44 -6.14 15.91
C ARG A 6 -2.13 -7.41 16.68
N CYS A 7 -1.60 -8.43 16.01
CA CYS A 7 -1.39 -9.76 16.61
C CYS A 7 0.03 -10.32 16.45
N GLY A 8 0.94 -9.62 15.79
CA GLY A 8 2.33 -10.06 15.60
C GLY A 8 2.55 -11.16 14.55
N CYS A 9 1.48 -11.67 13.91
CA CYS A 9 1.53 -12.66 12.83
C CYS A 9 2.44 -12.22 11.68
N GLU A 10 3.01 -13.15 10.91
CA GLU A 10 3.58 -12.80 9.60
C GLU A 10 2.47 -12.45 8.62
N MET A 11 2.59 -11.31 7.96
CA MET A 11 1.60 -10.86 6.99
C MET A 11 1.87 -11.46 5.61
N LYS A 12 0.80 -11.76 4.87
CA LYS A 12 0.88 -12.11 3.45
C LYS A 12 1.17 -10.86 2.64
N GLU A 13 2.35 -10.81 2.04
CA GLU A 13 2.78 -9.71 1.15
C GLU A 13 2.33 -9.95 -0.30
N ASN A 14 2.65 -9.00 -1.19
CA ASN A 14 2.26 -9.02 -2.61
C ASN A 14 0.74 -9.03 -2.85
N CYS A 15 -0.03 -8.52 -1.90
CA CYS A 15 -1.43 -8.19 -2.10
C CYS A 15 -1.57 -6.85 -2.84
N ALA A 16 -2.77 -6.53 -3.33
CA ALA A 16 -3.05 -5.27 -3.99
C ALA A 16 -4.46 -4.79 -3.66
N VAL A 17 -4.61 -3.47 -3.45
CA VAL A 17 -5.92 -2.81 -3.48
C VAL A 17 -6.27 -2.53 -4.94
N LYS A 18 -7.43 -3.01 -5.38
CA LYS A 18 -7.96 -2.82 -6.74
C LYS A 18 -9.34 -2.18 -6.65
N ILE A 19 -9.68 -1.36 -7.62
CA ILE A 19 -11.03 -0.85 -7.79
C ILE A 19 -11.80 -1.89 -8.61
N GLU A 20 -12.93 -2.35 -8.09
CA GLU A 20 -13.77 -3.33 -8.78
C GLU A 20 -14.31 -2.76 -10.10
N GLY A 21 -14.31 -3.57 -11.16
CA GLY A 21 -14.75 -3.14 -12.49
C GLY A 21 -13.80 -2.18 -13.22
N ALA A 22 -12.67 -1.80 -12.62
CA ALA A 22 -11.67 -0.93 -13.22
C ALA A 22 -10.33 -1.66 -13.43
N GLY A 23 -9.68 -1.38 -14.57
CA GLY A 23 -8.33 -1.88 -14.88
C GLY A 23 -7.20 -1.10 -14.20
N TYR A 24 -7.52 0.00 -13.52
CA TYR A 24 -6.55 0.86 -12.84
C TYR A 24 -6.57 0.66 -11.31
N GLY A 25 -5.41 0.81 -10.69
CA GLY A 25 -5.23 0.74 -9.23
C GLY A 25 -5.05 2.11 -8.61
N ILE A 26 -4.81 2.13 -7.29
CA ILE A 26 -4.47 3.35 -6.55
C ILE A 26 -2.97 3.70 -6.68
N VAL A 27 -2.65 4.99 -6.58
CA VAL A 27 -1.28 5.51 -6.54
C VAL A 27 -1.12 6.43 -5.33
N LEU A 28 0.09 6.49 -4.77
CA LEU A 28 0.47 7.43 -3.73
C LEU A 28 0.96 8.73 -4.37
N SER A 29 0.68 9.86 -3.74
CA SER A 29 1.18 11.19 -4.12
C SER A 29 1.93 11.81 -2.95
N SER A 30 3.04 12.52 -3.21
CA SER A 30 3.72 13.39 -2.23
C SER A 30 3.11 14.79 -2.16
N ASP A 31 2.17 15.12 -3.05
CA ASP A 31 1.54 16.43 -3.12
C ASP A 31 0.03 16.25 -3.36
N GLU A 32 -0.79 16.63 -2.38
CA GLU A 32 -2.24 16.49 -2.44
C GLU A 32 -2.89 17.45 -3.46
N ASN A 33 -2.23 18.57 -3.76
CA ASN A 33 -2.78 19.61 -4.65
C ASN A 33 -2.54 19.30 -6.14
N LYS A 34 -1.70 18.30 -6.44
CA LYS A 34 -1.40 17.90 -7.82
C LYS A 34 -2.24 16.69 -8.23
N LEU A 35 -3.14 16.90 -9.20
CA LEU A 35 -3.99 15.83 -9.74
C LEU A 35 -3.19 14.75 -10.53
N PHE A 36 -2.14 15.15 -11.23
CA PHE A 36 -1.35 14.28 -12.11
C PHE A 36 0.16 14.25 -11.81
N GLY A 37 0.68 15.29 -11.16
CA GLY A 37 2.08 15.35 -10.71
C GLY A 37 2.25 14.83 -9.28
N GLY A 38 3.50 14.63 -8.83
CA GLY A 38 3.77 14.20 -7.46
C GLY A 38 3.51 12.73 -7.16
N ARG A 39 3.24 11.89 -8.17
CA ARG A 39 3.05 10.45 -7.97
C ARG A 39 4.34 9.78 -7.54
N ILE A 40 4.34 9.19 -6.36
CA ILE A 40 5.50 8.51 -5.75
C ILE A 40 5.43 6.99 -5.90
N GLY A 41 4.44 6.48 -6.62
CA GLY A 41 4.34 5.08 -7.02
C GLY A 41 3.06 4.39 -6.57
N LYS A 42 3.02 3.07 -6.78
CA LYS A 42 1.92 2.23 -6.32
C LYS A 42 2.21 1.78 -4.89
N PRO A 43 1.24 1.80 -3.98
CA PRO A 43 1.45 1.27 -2.63
C PRO A 43 1.66 -0.25 -2.68
N LYS A 44 2.52 -0.75 -1.79
CA LYS A 44 2.57 -2.18 -1.45
C LYS A 44 1.48 -2.48 -0.41
N VAL A 45 0.95 -3.69 -0.46
CA VAL A 45 -0.10 -4.14 0.47
C VAL A 45 0.31 -5.47 1.09
N ALA A 46 0.14 -5.57 2.40
CA ALA A 46 0.25 -6.81 3.15
C ALA A 46 -0.99 -7.01 4.02
N ILE A 47 -1.48 -8.25 4.13
CA ILE A 47 -2.70 -8.58 4.88
C ILE A 47 -2.36 -9.65 5.93
N CYS A 48 -2.73 -9.45 7.20
CA CYS A 48 -2.56 -10.51 8.20
C CYS A 48 -3.59 -11.63 7.96
N PRO A 49 -3.15 -12.89 7.79
CA PRO A 49 -4.07 -14.01 7.59
C PRO A 49 -4.89 -14.35 8.84
N GLU A 50 -4.44 -13.96 10.04
CA GLU A 50 -5.11 -14.31 11.30
C GLU A 50 -6.23 -13.34 11.70
N CYS A 51 -6.02 -12.03 11.54
CA CYS A 51 -6.95 -11.01 12.02
C CYS A 51 -7.44 -10.03 10.95
N GLY A 52 -6.98 -10.16 9.70
CA GLY A 52 -7.44 -9.34 8.58
C GLY A 52 -6.90 -7.91 8.53
N GLU A 53 -6.02 -7.49 9.44
CA GLU A 53 -5.37 -6.18 9.38
C GLU A 53 -4.69 -5.96 8.02
N VAL A 54 -4.98 -4.84 7.38
CA VAL A 54 -4.43 -4.46 6.07
C VAL A 54 -3.41 -3.35 6.24
N SER A 55 -2.16 -3.64 5.91
CA SER A 55 -1.10 -2.63 5.85
C SER A 55 -0.91 -2.16 4.41
N ILE A 56 -1.02 -0.85 4.20
CA ILE A 56 -0.70 -0.17 2.94
C ILE A 56 0.53 0.72 3.20
N TYR A 57 1.58 0.58 2.41
CA TYR A 57 2.85 1.27 2.65
C TYR A 57 3.63 1.54 1.38
N LEU A 58 4.56 2.50 1.46
CA LEU A 58 5.57 2.76 0.44
C LEU A 58 6.87 2.02 0.83
N GLU A 59 7.40 1.24 -0.10
CA GLU A 59 8.63 0.46 0.13
C GLU A 59 9.89 1.32 -0.08
N ASP A 60 9.88 2.15 -1.12
CA ASP A 60 10.97 3.06 -1.47
C ASP A 60 10.70 4.46 -0.91
N LEU A 61 11.30 4.75 0.25
CA LEU A 61 11.13 6.01 0.96
C LEU A 61 11.82 7.19 0.29
N ASP A 62 12.78 6.96 -0.61
CA ASP A 62 13.48 8.05 -1.31
C ASP A 62 12.50 8.83 -2.20
N ARG A 63 11.39 8.22 -2.58
CA ARG A 63 10.33 8.86 -3.37
C ARG A 63 9.50 9.88 -2.57
N LEU A 64 9.66 9.95 -1.24
CA LEU A 64 9.03 10.98 -0.41
C LEU A 64 9.77 12.33 -0.42
N ASN A 65 11.05 12.33 -0.83
CA ASN A 65 11.94 13.49 -0.73
C ASN A 65 12.16 14.18 -2.08
#